data_AF-A0AAV5U1A0-F1
#
_entry.id   AF-A0AAV5U1A0-F1
#
_cell.length_a   1.000
_cell.length_b   1.000
_cell.length_c   1.000
_cell.angle_alpha   90.00
_cell.angle_beta   90.00
_cell.angle_gamma   90.00
#
_symmetry.space_group_name_H-M   'P 1'
#
loop_
_entity.id
_entity.type
_entity.pdbx_description
1 polymer ?
#
loop_
_entity_poly.entity_id
_entity_poly.type
_entity_poly.pdbx_seq_one_letter_code
_entity_poly.pdbx_strand_id
1 'polypeptide(L)'
;RNSQMSFYNKMQKWLEPKESEEVRQLRVQREAMEIEHQRQMAEMQGRMNALTNTDSKTRQDALNRAQWETQQRAVQEHQRSAALDQSLADERSRSQQQSLADANRSKSERESYASSMERKRLDDERKAEETRRAEKARKDEERKSWEEKQKEADIRSAAEKEEHELKLEEVRREKAARLREIEESAMRYRRENEQRLEEERQRIADAYLKYRNHINMMMSEVAKAMMSRAWNDRVEKQWALKLAGMRDAHSPVHRLFSDIRFSLEDLTRLDGQALGGLVRAEIEIKVQCLLDELNNEIRAMEDEVALMQTYAVDHPEAVYLKDIEESAREIAVSALALQTEIEKVQAHLISQYEEPLSEECRDSCVRCFDELESRVEQIPTVVGLKQKYEHKNRGAYDNFQ
;
A
#
# COMPACT_ATOMS: atom_id res chain seq x y z
N ARG A 1 55.67 -136.65 26.95
CA ARG A 1 55.73 -135.33 27.63
C ARG A 1 54.56 -134.49 27.11
N ASN A 2 53.38 -135.04 27.36
CA ASN A 2 52.19 -134.78 26.56
C ASN A 2 51.30 -133.82 27.33
N SER A 3 51.52 -132.52 27.14
CA SER A 3 50.48 -131.48 27.22
C SER A 3 50.99 -130.19 26.58
N GLN A 4 51.86 -130.37 25.58
CA GLN A 4 52.62 -129.38 24.82
C GLN A 4 51.83 -128.86 23.60
N MET A 5 50.51 -128.81 23.70
CA MET A 5 49.66 -128.57 22.52
C MET A 5 48.41 -127.73 22.79
N SER A 6 48.09 -127.35 24.03
CA SER A 6 46.76 -126.78 24.31
C SER A 6 46.65 -125.27 24.32
N PHE A 7 47.68 -124.52 24.74
CA PHE A 7 47.54 -123.06 24.82
C PHE A 7 47.88 -122.37 23.50
N TYR A 8 48.75 -123.03 22.71
CA TYR A 8 49.29 -122.49 21.47
C TYR A 8 48.35 -122.56 20.26
N ASN A 9 47.08 -122.98 20.39
CA ASN A 9 46.31 -123.40 19.21
C ASN A 9 44.92 -122.81 18.98
N LYS A 10 44.34 -121.96 19.82
CA LYS A 10 42.96 -121.52 19.51
C LYS A 10 42.66 -120.06 19.65
N MET A 11 43.47 -119.36 20.44
CA MET A 11 43.38 -117.91 20.62
C MET A 11 43.56 -117.08 19.34
N GLN A 12 44.01 -117.73 18.27
CA GLN A 12 44.11 -117.33 16.87
C GLN A 12 42.75 -116.89 16.26
N LYS A 13 41.96 -116.11 16.99
CA LYS A 13 40.59 -115.77 16.59
C LYS A 13 40.12 -114.39 16.97
N TRP A 14 40.92 -113.59 17.65
CA TRP A 14 40.46 -112.31 18.14
C TRP A 14 41.18 -111.16 17.48
N LEU A 15 40.51 -110.67 16.45
CA LEU A 15 40.49 -109.25 16.09
C LEU A 15 41.48 -108.85 15.01
N GLU A 16 41.36 -109.62 13.92
CA GLU A 16 41.32 -109.11 12.55
C GLU A 16 40.68 -107.70 12.46
N PRO A 17 41.35 -106.74 11.79
CA PRO A 17 40.79 -105.43 11.47
C PRO A 17 39.68 -105.56 10.40
N LYS A 18 38.53 -104.93 10.60
CA LYS A 18 37.44 -104.88 9.61
C LYS A 18 37.83 -103.95 8.45
N GLU A 19 38.21 -104.51 7.31
CA GLU A 19 38.30 -103.79 6.03
C GLU A 19 36.89 -103.43 5.51
N SER A 20 36.78 -102.25 4.90
CA SER A 20 35.51 -101.65 4.46
C SER A 20 34.91 -102.34 3.23
N GLU A 21 33.58 -102.29 3.15
CA GLU A 21 32.71 -103.00 2.20
C GLU A 21 33.09 -102.80 0.71
N GLU A 22 33.64 -101.64 0.34
CA GLU A 22 34.06 -101.33 -1.04
C GLU A 22 35.27 -102.16 -1.51
N VAL A 23 36.25 -102.43 -0.63
CA VAL A 23 37.42 -103.27 -0.97
C VAL A 23 36.99 -104.72 -1.18
N ARG A 24 35.97 -105.17 -0.43
CA ARG A 24 35.36 -106.49 -0.61
C ARG A 24 34.70 -106.61 -1.97
N GLN A 25 33.92 -105.62 -2.40
CA GLN A 25 33.25 -105.65 -3.70
C GLN A 25 34.24 -105.67 -4.88
N LEU A 26 35.32 -104.88 -4.80
CA LEU A 26 36.36 -104.88 -5.84
C LEU A 26 37.16 -106.18 -5.86
N ARG A 27 37.43 -106.81 -4.71
CA ARG A 27 38.10 -108.11 -4.66
C ARG A 27 37.23 -109.21 -5.28
N VAL A 28 35.93 -109.22 -4.99
CA VAL A 28 34.99 -110.20 -5.58
C VAL A 28 34.89 -110.04 -7.10
N GLN A 29 34.87 -108.81 -7.63
CA GLN A 29 34.91 -108.61 -9.08
C GLN A 29 36.22 -109.07 -9.72
N ARG A 30 37.35 -108.87 -9.04
CA ARG A 30 38.65 -109.33 -9.54
C ARG A 30 38.78 -110.85 -9.51
N GLU A 31 38.35 -111.51 -8.43
CA GLU A 31 38.34 -112.96 -8.31
C GLU A 31 37.39 -113.62 -9.31
N ALA A 32 36.22 -113.03 -9.58
CA ALA A 32 35.29 -113.53 -10.59
C ALA A 32 35.92 -113.53 -11.99
N MET A 33 36.63 -112.45 -12.36
CA MET A 33 37.36 -112.40 -13.63
C MET A 33 38.53 -113.38 -13.69
N GLU A 34 39.23 -113.63 -12.58
CA GLU A 34 40.37 -114.54 -12.53
C GLU A 34 39.93 -116.01 -12.62
N ILE A 35 38.76 -116.37 -12.06
CA ILE A 35 38.12 -117.69 -12.21
C ILE A 35 37.66 -117.92 -13.65
N GLU A 36 37.07 -116.91 -14.30
CA GLU A 36 36.66 -117.00 -15.71
C GLU A 36 37.87 -117.24 -16.62
N HIS A 37 38.97 -116.52 -16.36
CA HIS A 37 40.23 -116.68 -17.11
C HIS A 37 40.86 -118.06 -16.91
N GLN A 38 40.88 -118.58 -15.68
CA GLN A 38 41.35 -119.94 -15.40
C GLN A 38 40.47 -121.02 -16.04
N ARG A 39 39.15 -120.81 -16.11
CA ARG A 39 38.22 -121.74 -16.77
C ARG A 39 38.47 -121.81 -18.28
N GLN A 40 38.75 -120.68 -18.94
CA GLN A 40 39.13 -120.66 -20.35
C GLN A 40 40.47 -121.37 -20.60
N MET A 41 41.45 -121.23 -19.69
CA MET A 41 42.73 -121.92 -19.77
C MET A 41 42.60 -123.45 -19.58
N ALA A 42 41.72 -123.89 -18.67
CA ALA A 42 41.43 -125.31 -18.45
C ALA A 42 40.66 -125.95 -19.63
N GLU A 43 39.76 -125.20 -20.27
CA GLU A 43 39.02 -125.67 -21.44
C GLU A 43 39.93 -125.81 -22.69
N MET A 44 40.92 -124.91 -22.83
CA MET A 44 41.99 -125.05 -23.82
C MET A 44 42.88 -126.27 -23.54
N GLN A 45 43.27 -126.51 -22.28
CA GLN A 45 44.04 -127.71 -21.91
C GLN A 45 43.23 -129.00 -22.08
N GLY A 46 41.91 -128.98 -21.87
CA GLY A 46 41.01 -130.11 -22.09
C GLY A 46 40.89 -130.50 -23.57
N ARG A 47 40.87 -129.52 -24.49
CA ARG A 47 40.92 -129.79 -25.94
C ARG A 47 42.28 -130.34 -26.40
N MET A 48 43.35 -130.01 -25.68
CA MET A 48 44.70 -130.45 -26.00
C MET A 48 44.99 -131.90 -25.56
N ASN A 49 44.27 -132.40 -24.54
CA ASN A 49 44.42 -133.78 -24.03
C ASN A 49 43.53 -134.82 -24.74
N ALA A 50 42.66 -134.42 -25.68
CA ALA A 50 41.83 -135.32 -26.48
C ALA A 50 42.48 -135.77 -27.81
N LEU A 51 43.77 -135.46 -28.03
CA LEU A 51 44.51 -135.76 -29.28
C LEU A 51 45.77 -136.60 -29.06
N THR A 52 45.79 -137.46 -28.04
CA THR A 52 46.92 -138.35 -27.71
C THR A 52 46.47 -139.79 -27.47
N ASN A 53 46.04 -140.48 -28.54
CA ASN A 53 46.35 -141.91 -28.77
C ASN A 53 45.78 -142.38 -30.12
N THR A 54 46.65 -142.51 -31.13
CA THR A 54 46.79 -143.65 -32.07
C THR A 54 47.82 -143.34 -33.17
N ASP A 55 48.87 -144.16 -33.20
CA ASP A 55 49.76 -144.58 -34.29
C ASP A 55 50.01 -143.74 -35.57
N SER A 56 51.13 -143.00 -35.51
CA SER A 56 52.33 -143.01 -36.37
C SER A 56 52.32 -143.09 -37.92
N LYS A 57 51.24 -143.42 -38.65
CA LYS A 57 51.34 -143.59 -40.14
C LYS A 57 50.39 -142.72 -40.99
N THR A 58 49.48 -141.97 -40.36
CA THR A 58 48.52 -141.06 -41.02
C THR A 58 48.85 -139.57 -40.82
N ARG A 59 49.93 -139.24 -40.10
CA ARG A 59 50.38 -137.86 -39.82
C ARG A 59 50.95 -137.12 -41.04
N GLN A 60 51.50 -137.84 -42.01
CA GLN A 60 52.20 -137.22 -43.14
C GLN A 60 51.24 -136.71 -44.24
N ASP A 61 50.12 -137.39 -44.47
CA ASP A 61 49.13 -136.97 -45.48
C ASP A 61 48.15 -135.89 -44.98
N ALA A 62 48.01 -135.73 -43.66
CA ALA A 62 47.23 -134.65 -43.06
C ALA A 62 48.01 -133.31 -43.05
N LEU A 63 49.33 -133.34 -42.94
CA LEU A 63 50.20 -132.15 -42.96
C LEU A 63 50.20 -131.44 -44.32
N ASN A 64 50.18 -132.21 -45.43
CA ASN A 64 50.13 -131.64 -46.78
C ASN A 64 48.76 -131.04 -47.12
N ARG A 65 47.65 -131.58 -46.57
CA ARG A 65 46.31 -130.97 -46.70
C ARG A 65 46.14 -129.73 -45.82
N ALA A 66 46.66 -129.76 -44.60
CA ALA A 66 46.61 -128.62 -43.68
C ALA A 66 47.37 -127.41 -44.24
N GLN A 67 48.56 -127.58 -44.83
CA GLN A 67 49.32 -126.46 -45.40
C GLN A 67 48.62 -125.72 -46.55
N TRP A 68 47.82 -126.42 -47.37
CA TRP A 68 47.05 -125.80 -48.44
C TRP A 68 45.86 -124.99 -47.91
N GLU A 69 45.20 -125.47 -46.84
CA GLU A 69 44.10 -124.74 -46.20
C GLU A 69 44.57 -123.51 -45.40
N THR A 70 45.78 -123.54 -44.83
CA THR A 70 46.35 -122.38 -44.11
C THR A 70 46.67 -121.22 -45.05
N GLN A 71 47.13 -121.49 -46.28
CA GLN A 71 47.39 -120.43 -47.26
C GLN A 71 46.10 -119.76 -47.77
N GLN A 72 45.00 -120.50 -47.93
CA GLN A 72 43.73 -119.88 -48.30
C GLN A 72 43.09 -119.04 -47.19
N ARG A 73 43.21 -119.43 -45.91
CA ARG A 73 42.68 -118.64 -44.79
C ARG A 73 43.42 -117.31 -44.60
N ALA A 74 44.75 -117.29 -44.77
CA ALA A 74 45.54 -116.07 -44.63
C ALA A 74 45.14 -114.97 -45.64
N VAL A 75 44.74 -115.33 -46.86
CA VAL A 75 44.28 -114.37 -47.87
C VAL A 75 42.89 -113.80 -47.54
N GLN A 76 41.98 -114.60 -47.00
CA GLN A 76 40.64 -114.11 -46.60
C GLN A 76 40.68 -113.24 -45.33
N GLU A 77 41.58 -113.53 -44.38
CA GLU A 77 41.75 -112.72 -43.16
C GLU A 77 42.33 -111.34 -43.47
N HIS A 78 43.28 -111.24 -44.40
CA HIS A 78 43.86 -109.96 -44.81
C HIS A 78 42.85 -109.05 -45.54
N GLN A 79 41.89 -109.63 -46.26
CA GLN A 79 40.78 -108.88 -46.88
C GLN A 79 39.74 -108.42 -45.84
N ARG A 80 39.49 -109.18 -44.77
CA ARG A 80 38.57 -108.78 -43.68
C ARG A 80 39.15 -107.71 -42.76
N SER A 81 40.46 -107.76 -42.46
CA SER A 81 41.12 -106.73 -41.63
C SER A 81 41.15 -105.36 -42.34
N ALA A 82 41.45 -105.32 -43.64
CA ALA A 82 41.47 -104.07 -44.40
C ALA A 82 40.08 -103.40 -44.50
N ALA A 83 39.01 -104.19 -44.57
CA ALA A 83 37.63 -103.66 -44.62
C ALA A 83 37.16 -103.08 -43.27
N LEU A 84 37.65 -103.60 -42.15
CA LEU A 84 37.26 -103.18 -40.81
C LEU A 84 37.94 -101.87 -40.39
N ASP A 85 39.22 -101.68 -40.78
CA ASP A 85 39.96 -100.44 -40.54
C ASP A 85 39.41 -99.26 -41.35
N GLN A 86 38.87 -99.52 -42.55
CA GLN A 86 38.24 -98.49 -43.38
C GLN A 86 36.87 -98.03 -42.82
N SER A 87 36.09 -98.96 -42.24
CA SER A 87 34.81 -98.65 -41.57
C SER A 87 35.01 -97.79 -40.31
N LEU A 88 36.04 -98.08 -39.51
CA LEU A 88 36.32 -97.33 -38.27
C LEU A 88 36.88 -95.92 -38.54
N ALA A 89 37.59 -95.73 -39.65
CA ALA A 89 38.04 -94.40 -40.08
C ALA A 89 36.87 -93.49 -40.53
N ASP A 90 35.91 -94.04 -41.28
CA ASP A 90 34.72 -93.32 -41.73
C ASP A 90 33.79 -92.93 -40.57
N GLU A 91 33.66 -93.79 -39.56
CA GLU A 91 32.82 -93.52 -38.39
C GLU A 91 33.40 -92.42 -37.48
N ARG A 92 34.73 -92.38 -37.33
CA ARG A 92 35.42 -91.28 -36.65
C ARG A 92 35.28 -89.95 -37.39
N SER A 93 35.39 -89.97 -38.72
CA SER A 93 35.24 -88.77 -39.55
C SER A 93 33.82 -88.20 -39.49
N ARG A 94 32.78 -89.06 -39.52
CA ARG A 94 31.38 -88.64 -39.35
C ARG A 94 31.08 -88.06 -37.97
N SER A 95 31.58 -88.69 -36.90
CA SER A 95 31.39 -88.20 -35.53
C SER A 95 32.06 -86.84 -35.30
N GLN A 96 33.25 -86.62 -35.88
CA GLN A 96 33.96 -85.35 -35.79
C GLN A 96 33.28 -84.23 -36.60
N GLN A 97 32.72 -84.54 -37.78
CA GLN A 97 31.91 -83.59 -38.56
C GLN A 97 30.61 -83.20 -37.84
N GLN A 98 29.98 -84.13 -37.14
CA GLN A 98 28.73 -83.89 -36.41
C GLN A 98 28.96 -82.99 -35.17
N SER A 99 30.05 -83.22 -34.43
CA SER A 99 30.48 -82.36 -33.32
C SER A 99 30.78 -80.91 -33.76
N LEU A 100 31.43 -80.72 -34.92
CA LEU A 100 31.68 -79.39 -35.47
C LEU A 100 30.38 -78.71 -35.96
N ALA A 101 29.45 -79.47 -36.53
CA ALA A 101 28.15 -78.96 -36.93
C ALA A 101 27.32 -78.49 -35.72
N ASP A 102 27.29 -79.27 -34.64
CA ASP A 102 26.56 -78.92 -33.41
C ASP A 102 27.20 -77.74 -32.66
N ALA A 103 28.54 -77.67 -32.63
CA ALA A 103 29.26 -76.51 -32.07
C ALA A 103 28.98 -75.22 -32.86
N ASN A 104 28.96 -75.29 -34.20
CA ASN A 104 28.61 -74.15 -35.05
C ASN A 104 27.14 -73.74 -34.91
N ARG A 105 26.22 -74.70 -34.75
CA ARG A 105 24.80 -74.44 -34.52
C ARG A 105 24.57 -73.76 -33.17
N SER A 106 25.20 -74.25 -32.11
CA SER A 106 25.12 -73.64 -30.77
C SER A 106 25.75 -72.24 -30.72
N LYS A 107 26.86 -72.02 -31.43
CA LYS A 107 27.47 -70.69 -31.55
C LYS A 107 26.57 -69.72 -32.33
N SER A 108 25.97 -70.16 -33.43
CA SER A 108 25.02 -69.36 -34.21
C SER A 108 23.74 -69.02 -33.43
N GLU A 109 23.21 -69.95 -32.63
CA GLU A 109 22.05 -69.71 -31.76
C GLU A 109 22.37 -68.73 -30.63
N ARG A 110 23.56 -68.83 -30.03
CA ARG A 110 24.02 -67.86 -29.01
C ARG A 110 24.24 -66.47 -29.61
N GLU A 111 24.81 -66.37 -30.80
CA GLU A 111 25.00 -65.10 -31.50
C GLU A 111 23.66 -64.48 -31.95
N SER A 112 22.69 -65.30 -32.36
CA SER A 112 21.33 -64.88 -32.68
C SER A 112 20.58 -64.39 -31.44
N TYR A 113 20.67 -65.11 -30.32
CA TYR A 113 20.07 -64.69 -29.05
C TYR A 113 20.71 -63.43 -28.48
N ALA A 114 22.05 -63.32 -28.52
CA ALA A 114 22.76 -62.12 -28.14
C ALA A 114 22.36 -60.93 -29.02
N SER A 115 22.32 -61.11 -30.35
CA SER A 115 21.86 -60.07 -31.28
C SER A 115 20.40 -59.67 -31.06
N SER A 116 19.54 -60.61 -30.68
CA SER A 116 18.13 -60.34 -30.33
C SER A 116 18.01 -59.57 -29.01
N MET A 117 18.83 -59.87 -28.02
CA MET A 117 18.86 -59.16 -26.73
C MET A 117 19.44 -57.74 -26.89
N GLU A 118 20.48 -57.59 -27.71
CA GLU A 118 21.08 -56.31 -28.05
C GLU A 118 20.05 -55.40 -28.76
N ARG A 119 19.29 -55.95 -29.72
CA ARG A 119 18.20 -55.21 -30.39
C ARG A 119 17.09 -54.80 -29.44
N LYS A 120 16.65 -55.69 -28.55
CA LYS A 120 15.65 -55.35 -27.53
C LYS A 120 16.14 -54.25 -26.60
N ARG A 121 17.40 -54.33 -26.15
CA ARG A 121 18.01 -53.31 -25.30
C ARG A 121 18.09 -51.95 -26.00
N LEU A 122 18.50 -51.94 -27.28
CA LEU A 122 18.54 -50.72 -28.09
C LEU A 122 17.14 -50.13 -28.33
N ASP A 123 16.13 -50.97 -28.56
CA ASP A 123 14.74 -50.52 -28.69
C ASP A 123 14.18 -49.98 -27.37
N ASP A 124 14.51 -50.60 -26.24
CA ASP A 124 14.09 -50.14 -24.91
C ASP A 124 14.81 -48.84 -24.52
N GLU A 125 16.11 -48.70 -24.80
CA GLU A 125 16.85 -47.44 -24.63
C GLU A 125 16.30 -46.34 -25.53
N ARG A 126 15.96 -46.66 -26.79
CA ARG A 126 15.37 -45.70 -27.72
C ARG A 126 13.97 -45.26 -27.26
N LYS A 127 13.13 -46.17 -26.79
CA LYS A 127 11.81 -45.84 -26.21
C LYS A 127 11.95 -45.01 -24.93
N ALA A 128 12.89 -45.36 -24.05
CA ALA A 128 13.17 -44.59 -22.84
C ALA A 128 13.65 -43.17 -23.17
N GLU A 129 14.51 -43.02 -24.18
CA GLU A 129 14.98 -41.71 -24.66
C GLU A 129 13.83 -40.91 -25.33
N GLU A 130 12.98 -41.54 -26.14
CA GLU A 130 11.79 -40.92 -26.73
C GLU A 130 10.82 -40.44 -25.63
N THR A 131 10.58 -41.24 -24.58
CA THR A 131 9.74 -40.82 -23.44
C THR A 131 10.35 -39.67 -22.65
N ARG A 132 11.67 -39.66 -22.40
CA ARG A 132 12.36 -38.51 -21.77
C ARG A 132 12.24 -37.25 -22.60
N ARG A 133 12.39 -37.35 -23.92
CA ARG A 133 12.24 -36.20 -24.83
C ARG A 133 10.82 -35.67 -24.85
N ALA A 134 9.82 -36.56 -24.92
CA ALA A 134 8.42 -36.18 -24.86
C ALA A 134 8.06 -35.53 -23.50
N GLU A 135 8.52 -36.09 -22.39
CA GLU A 135 8.30 -35.53 -21.06
C GLU A 135 8.99 -34.18 -20.88
N LYS A 136 10.21 -34.03 -21.39
CA LYS A 136 10.93 -32.75 -21.38
C LYS A 136 10.21 -31.71 -22.23
N ALA A 137 9.76 -32.07 -23.44
CA ALA A 137 8.99 -31.19 -24.29
C ALA A 137 7.68 -30.74 -23.61
N ARG A 138 6.98 -31.65 -22.93
CA ARG A 138 5.77 -31.33 -22.18
C ARG A 138 6.04 -30.37 -21.02
N LYS A 139 7.12 -30.59 -20.25
CA LYS A 139 7.53 -29.69 -19.16
C LYS A 139 7.94 -28.32 -19.68
N ASP A 140 8.63 -28.26 -20.82
CA ASP A 140 9.03 -27.01 -21.46
C ASP A 140 7.80 -26.24 -22.00
N GLU A 141 6.79 -26.93 -22.54
CA GLU A 141 5.49 -26.33 -22.92
C GLU A 141 4.68 -25.85 -21.71
N GLU A 142 4.57 -26.65 -20.65
CA GLU A 142 3.91 -26.26 -19.39
C GLU A 142 4.58 -25.01 -18.79
N ARG A 143 5.92 -24.97 -18.80
CA ARG A 143 6.68 -23.82 -18.33
C ARG A 143 6.43 -22.58 -19.19
N LYS A 144 6.46 -22.69 -20.52
CA LYS A 144 6.15 -21.58 -21.44
C LYS A 144 4.72 -21.06 -21.23
N SER A 145 3.75 -21.96 -21.10
CA SER A 145 2.36 -21.60 -20.82
C SER A 145 2.22 -20.87 -19.48
N TRP A 146 2.97 -21.28 -18.47
CA TRP A 146 2.96 -20.61 -17.16
C TRP A 146 3.62 -19.23 -17.22
N GLU A 147 4.76 -19.11 -17.91
CA GLU A 147 5.44 -17.83 -18.14
C GLU A 147 4.56 -16.85 -18.95
N GLU A 148 3.81 -17.33 -19.94
CA GLU A 148 2.83 -16.50 -20.67
C GLU A 148 1.67 -16.04 -19.79
N LYS A 149 1.07 -16.95 -19.00
CA LYS A 149 0.01 -16.60 -18.05
C LYS A 149 0.48 -15.61 -17.00
N GLN A 150 1.72 -15.73 -16.55
CA GLN A 150 2.32 -14.80 -15.61
C GLN A 150 2.52 -13.42 -16.24
N LYS A 151 3.08 -13.35 -17.45
CA LYS A 151 3.18 -12.08 -18.20
C LYS A 151 1.83 -11.41 -18.40
N GLU A 152 0.80 -12.18 -18.74
CA GLU A 152 -0.55 -11.65 -18.93
C GLU A 152 -1.19 -11.18 -17.62
N ALA A 153 -0.91 -11.84 -16.50
CA ALA A 153 -1.32 -11.37 -15.17
C ALA A 153 -0.57 -10.07 -14.78
N ASP A 154 0.72 -9.99 -15.05
CA ASP A 154 1.54 -8.79 -14.78
C ASP A 154 1.06 -7.59 -15.62
N ILE A 155 0.75 -7.80 -16.90
CA ILE A 155 0.18 -6.76 -17.78
C ILE A 155 -1.17 -6.26 -17.24
N ARG A 156 -2.06 -7.18 -16.83
CA ARG A 156 -3.36 -6.80 -16.25
C ARG A 156 -3.21 -6.04 -14.94
N SER A 157 -2.36 -6.51 -14.03
CA SER A 157 -2.07 -5.81 -12.78
C SER A 157 -1.44 -4.43 -13.02
N ALA A 158 -0.59 -4.27 -14.04
CA ALA A 158 -0.02 -2.98 -14.40
C ALA A 158 -1.11 -2.02 -14.93
N ALA A 159 -1.99 -2.50 -15.81
CA ALA A 159 -3.10 -1.71 -16.34
C ALA A 159 -4.09 -1.28 -15.24
N GLU A 160 -4.43 -2.18 -14.31
CA GLU A 160 -5.30 -1.86 -13.16
C GLU A 160 -4.68 -0.80 -12.24
N LYS A 161 -3.37 -0.87 -12.00
CA LYS A 161 -2.64 0.14 -11.22
C LYS A 161 -2.65 1.50 -11.91
N GLU A 162 -2.39 1.52 -13.20
CA GLU A 162 -2.41 2.76 -14.00
C GLU A 162 -3.82 3.38 -14.01
N GLU A 163 -4.87 2.59 -14.18
CA GLU A 163 -6.26 3.06 -14.12
C GLU A 163 -6.61 3.62 -12.73
N HIS A 164 -6.19 2.94 -11.67
CA HIS A 164 -6.42 3.43 -10.30
C HIS A 164 -5.66 4.74 -10.04
N GLU A 165 -4.42 4.86 -10.51
CA GLU A 165 -3.63 6.08 -10.39
C GLU A 165 -4.26 7.24 -11.16
N LEU A 166 -4.76 7.00 -12.38
CA LEU A 166 -5.51 7.98 -13.17
C LEU A 166 -6.76 8.49 -12.45
N LYS A 167 -7.58 7.58 -11.88
CA LYS A 167 -8.78 7.95 -11.10
C LYS A 167 -8.41 8.77 -9.86
N LEU A 168 -7.32 8.43 -9.20
CA LEU A 168 -6.89 9.12 -7.99
C LEU A 168 -6.37 10.53 -8.33
N GLU A 169 -5.69 10.68 -9.47
CA GLU A 169 -5.25 11.97 -9.99
C GLU A 169 -6.42 12.84 -10.44
N GLU A 170 -7.47 12.25 -11.01
CA GLU A 170 -8.74 12.94 -11.33
C GLU A 170 -9.42 13.48 -10.07
N VAL A 171 -9.57 12.66 -9.03
CA VAL A 171 -10.14 13.09 -7.74
C VAL A 171 -9.31 14.21 -7.11
N ARG A 172 -7.98 14.13 -7.17
CA ARG A 172 -7.09 15.20 -6.69
C ARG A 172 -7.29 16.49 -7.48
N ARG A 173 -7.39 16.39 -8.82
CA ARG A 173 -7.62 17.54 -9.70
C ARG A 173 -8.98 18.18 -9.44
N GLU A 174 -10.04 17.40 -9.28
CA GLU A 174 -11.37 17.89 -8.91
C GLU A 174 -11.37 18.58 -7.56
N LYS A 175 -10.74 17.97 -6.54
CA LYS A 175 -10.63 18.57 -5.21
C LYS A 175 -9.85 19.88 -5.27
N ALA A 176 -8.74 19.93 -6.01
CA ALA A 176 -7.96 21.15 -6.21
C ALA A 176 -8.72 22.22 -7.01
N ALA A 177 -9.61 21.83 -7.94
CA ALA A 177 -10.48 22.76 -8.64
C ALA A 177 -11.55 23.34 -7.72
N ARG A 178 -12.21 22.51 -6.89
CA ARG A 178 -13.19 22.97 -5.90
C ARG A 178 -12.56 23.89 -4.84
N LEU A 179 -11.37 23.57 -4.36
CA LEU A 179 -10.66 24.43 -3.42
C LEU A 179 -10.32 25.79 -4.05
N ARG A 180 -9.87 25.81 -5.31
CA ARG A 180 -9.65 27.06 -6.05
C ARG A 180 -10.94 27.86 -6.25
N GLU A 181 -12.05 27.21 -6.57
CA GLU A 181 -13.35 27.87 -6.70
C GLU A 181 -13.81 28.52 -5.39
N ILE A 182 -13.63 27.81 -4.27
CA ILE A 182 -13.90 28.34 -2.93
C ILE A 182 -13.00 29.54 -2.64
N GLU A 183 -11.68 29.43 -2.88
CA GLU A 183 -10.74 30.54 -2.69
C GLU A 183 -11.08 31.75 -3.56
N GLU A 184 -11.40 31.55 -4.84
CA GLU A 184 -11.80 32.62 -5.76
C GLU A 184 -13.12 33.28 -5.34
N SER A 185 -14.09 32.51 -4.84
CA SER A 185 -15.36 33.03 -4.30
C SER A 185 -15.13 33.86 -3.04
N ALA A 186 -14.29 33.38 -2.12
CA ALA A 186 -13.93 34.09 -0.90
C ALA A 186 -13.12 35.36 -1.18
N MET A 187 -12.24 35.34 -2.19
CA MET A 187 -11.51 36.52 -2.64
C MET A 187 -12.42 37.54 -3.31
N ARG A 188 -13.39 37.09 -4.13
CA ARG A 188 -14.42 37.98 -4.70
C ARG A 188 -15.24 38.65 -3.60
N TYR A 189 -15.73 37.87 -2.65
CA TYR A 189 -16.50 38.40 -1.52
C TYR A 189 -15.69 39.42 -0.69
N ARG A 190 -14.42 39.14 -0.42
CA ARG A 190 -13.51 40.09 0.25
C ARG A 190 -13.34 41.39 -0.54
N ARG A 191 -13.08 41.32 -1.84
CA ARG A 191 -12.95 42.52 -2.69
C ARG A 191 -14.23 43.34 -2.75
N GLU A 192 -15.38 42.68 -2.89
CA GLU A 192 -16.68 43.36 -2.90
C GLU A 192 -16.94 44.07 -1.56
N ASN A 193 -16.57 43.44 -0.45
CA ASN A 193 -16.69 44.05 0.88
C ASN A 193 -15.71 45.23 1.07
N GLU A 194 -14.45 45.10 0.66
CA GLU A 194 -13.48 46.20 0.68
C GLU A 194 -13.97 47.39 -0.16
N GLN A 195 -14.53 47.11 -1.35
CA GLN A 195 -15.09 48.16 -2.20
C GLN A 195 -16.29 48.85 -1.53
N ARG A 196 -17.22 48.10 -0.93
CA ARG A 196 -18.35 48.69 -0.19
C ARG A 196 -17.87 49.54 0.98
N LEU A 197 -16.85 49.09 1.70
CA LEU A 197 -16.24 49.86 2.79
C LEU A 197 -15.65 51.18 2.28
N GLU A 198 -14.93 51.15 1.16
CA GLU A 198 -14.35 52.36 0.57
C GLU A 198 -15.43 53.33 0.06
N GLU A 199 -16.49 52.82 -0.56
CA GLU A 199 -17.63 53.62 -1.00
C GLU A 199 -18.35 54.29 0.17
N GLU A 200 -18.55 53.59 1.29
CA GLU A 200 -19.12 54.18 2.50
C GLU A 200 -18.17 55.21 3.13
N ARG A 201 -16.87 54.92 3.22
CA ARG A 201 -15.86 55.88 3.69
C ARG A 201 -15.88 57.18 2.89
N GLN A 202 -15.99 57.08 1.57
CA GLN A 202 -16.10 58.24 0.71
C GLN A 202 -17.40 59.01 0.96
N ARG A 203 -18.53 58.31 1.12
CA ARG A 203 -19.82 58.97 1.47
C ARG A 203 -19.75 59.70 2.81
N ILE A 204 -19.12 59.08 3.81
CA ILE A 204 -18.91 59.63 5.14
C ILE A 204 -18.05 60.90 5.05
N ALA A 205 -16.92 60.83 4.34
CA ALA A 205 -16.04 61.98 4.13
C ALA A 205 -16.74 63.13 3.39
N ASP A 206 -17.52 62.83 2.35
CA ASP A 206 -18.29 63.80 1.59
C ASP A 206 -19.40 64.45 2.42
N ALA A 207 -20.07 63.66 3.27
CA ALA A 207 -21.10 64.15 4.20
C ALA A 207 -20.51 65.11 5.23
N TYR A 208 -19.37 64.75 5.83
CA TYR A 208 -18.63 65.62 6.74
C TYR A 208 -18.19 66.91 6.05
N LEU A 209 -17.65 66.83 4.82
CA LEU A 209 -17.25 68.01 4.07
C LEU A 209 -18.44 68.95 3.78
N LYS A 210 -19.61 68.39 3.45
CA LYS A 210 -20.85 69.16 3.26
C LYS A 210 -21.31 69.83 4.56
N TYR A 211 -21.32 69.09 5.67
CA TYR A 211 -21.64 69.61 6.99
C TYR A 211 -20.71 70.78 7.38
N ARG A 212 -19.40 70.57 7.25
CA ARG A 212 -18.38 71.59 7.53
C ARG A 212 -18.54 72.83 6.67
N ASN A 213 -18.77 72.67 5.37
CA ASN A 213 -19.00 73.80 4.46
C ASN A 213 -20.30 74.54 4.80
N HIS A 214 -21.36 73.82 5.16
CA HIS A 214 -22.63 74.41 5.58
C HIS A 214 -22.46 75.23 6.87
N ILE A 215 -21.73 74.70 7.85
CA ILE A 215 -21.41 75.41 9.09
C ILE A 215 -20.57 76.65 8.80
N ASN A 216 -19.47 76.53 8.07
CA ASN A 216 -18.62 77.68 7.72
C ASN A 216 -19.41 78.81 7.03
N MET A 217 -20.34 78.45 6.15
CA MET A 217 -21.26 79.40 5.50
C MET A 217 -22.18 80.08 6.53
N MET A 218 -22.85 79.30 7.39
CA MET A 218 -23.71 79.84 8.44
C MET A 218 -22.94 80.73 9.42
N MET A 219 -21.68 80.39 9.73
CA MET A 219 -20.83 81.15 10.64
C MET A 219 -20.40 82.50 10.10
N SER A 220 -20.15 82.61 8.79
CA SER A 220 -19.94 83.91 8.15
C SER A 220 -21.14 84.84 8.33
N GLU A 221 -22.35 84.29 8.34
CA GLU A 221 -23.58 85.07 8.50
C GLU A 221 -23.90 85.38 9.96
N VAL A 222 -23.70 84.43 10.88
CA VAL A 222 -23.87 84.63 12.34
C VAL A 222 -22.87 85.66 12.86
N ALA A 223 -21.60 85.60 12.45
CA ALA A 223 -20.60 86.61 12.79
C ALA A 223 -21.03 88.02 12.36
N LYS A 224 -21.52 88.16 11.11
CA LYS A 224 -22.04 89.43 10.59
C LYS A 224 -23.27 89.92 11.35
N ALA A 225 -24.13 89.01 11.80
CA ALA A 225 -25.34 89.35 12.54
C ALA A 225 -25.03 89.73 14.00
N MET A 226 -24.08 89.07 14.66
CA MET A 226 -23.58 89.42 16.00
C MET A 226 -22.92 90.80 16.03
N MET A 227 -22.19 91.18 14.98
CA MET A 227 -21.62 92.54 14.83
C MET A 227 -22.69 93.65 14.78
N SER A 228 -23.95 93.32 14.50
CA SER A 228 -25.05 94.30 14.42
C SER A 228 -25.76 94.60 15.74
N ARG A 229 -25.33 93.99 16.88
CA ARG A 229 -25.86 94.21 18.25
C ARG A 229 -27.38 94.01 18.45
N ALA A 230 -28.10 93.48 17.47
CA ALA A 230 -29.50 93.13 17.62
C ALA A 230 -29.64 91.61 17.70
N TRP A 231 -29.90 91.09 18.90
CA TRP A 231 -30.50 89.77 19.05
C TRP A 231 -31.91 89.86 18.43
N ASN A 232 -32.01 89.47 17.16
CA ASN A 232 -33.22 89.56 16.37
C ASN A 232 -33.64 88.15 15.90
N ASP A 233 -34.87 88.03 15.41
CA ASP A 233 -35.43 86.76 14.93
C ASP A 233 -34.54 86.04 13.89
N ARG A 234 -33.68 86.77 13.18
CA ARG A 234 -32.73 86.19 12.21
C ARG A 234 -31.56 85.50 12.91
N VAL A 235 -30.95 86.17 13.91
CA VAL A 235 -29.88 85.59 14.74
C VAL A 235 -30.39 84.35 15.49
N GLU A 236 -31.60 84.41 16.00
CA GLU A 236 -32.23 83.28 16.69
C GLU A 236 -32.42 82.07 15.79
N LYS A 237 -32.91 82.29 14.57
CA LYS A 237 -33.05 81.21 13.58
C LYS A 237 -31.71 80.59 13.24
N GLN A 238 -30.65 81.39 13.10
CA GLN A 238 -29.33 80.86 12.80
C GLN A 238 -28.73 80.05 13.96
N TRP A 239 -28.90 80.50 15.21
CA TRP A 239 -28.50 79.72 16.38
C TRP A 239 -29.32 78.44 16.55
N ALA A 240 -30.62 78.49 16.27
CA ALA A 240 -31.47 77.30 16.29
C ALA A 240 -31.00 76.27 15.27
N LEU A 241 -30.66 76.71 14.04
CA LEU A 241 -30.11 75.85 13.00
C LEU A 241 -28.74 75.27 13.40
N LYS A 242 -27.89 76.04 14.07
CA LYS A 242 -26.57 75.57 14.52
C LYS A 242 -26.67 74.52 15.61
N LEU A 243 -27.49 74.76 16.63
CA LEU A 243 -27.73 73.81 17.72
C LEU A 243 -28.44 72.54 17.21
N ALA A 244 -29.32 72.66 16.21
CA ALA A 244 -29.87 71.52 15.49
C ALA A 244 -28.78 70.77 14.72
N GLY A 245 -27.89 71.48 13.99
CA GLY A 245 -26.77 70.86 13.28
C GLY A 245 -25.84 70.06 14.18
N MET A 246 -25.55 70.55 15.39
CA MET A 246 -24.78 69.80 16.39
C MET A 246 -25.48 68.49 16.79
N ARG A 247 -26.81 68.51 16.97
CA ARG A 247 -27.59 67.29 17.25
C ARG A 247 -27.60 66.35 16.05
N ASP A 248 -27.76 66.90 14.85
CA ASP A 248 -27.84 66.13 13.62
C ASP A 248 -26.52 65.42 13.30
N ALA A 249 -25.38 65.98 13.72
CA ALA A 249 -24.07 65.35 13.59
C ALA A 249 -23.98 63.97 14.29
N HIS A 250 -24.80 63.74 15.32
CA HIS A 250 -24.89 62.46 16.03
C HIS A 250 -25.71 61.40 15.29
N SER A 251 -26.60 61.80 14.36
CA SER A 251 -27.56 60.89 13.71
C SER A 251 -26.91 59.68 13.00
N PRO A 252 -25.77 59.83 12.28
CA PRO A 252 -25.08 58.69 11.66
C PRO A 252 -24.55 57.68 12.69
N VAL A 253 -24.00 58.19 13.81
CA VAL A 253 -23.48 57.38 14.92
C VAL A 253 -24.61 56.58 15.57
N HIS A 254 -25.74 57.23 15.89
CA HIS A 254 -26.93 56.57 16.44
C HIS A 254 -27.43 55.42 15.56
N ARG A 255 -27.55 55.66 14.25
CA ARG A 255 -28.02 54.67 13.28
C ARG A 255 -27.07 53.47 13.22
N LEU A 256 -25.77 53.71 13.03
CA LEU A 256 -24.77 52.64 12.90
C LEU A 256 -24.63 51.82 14.18
N PHE A 257 -24.63 52.48 15.34
CA PHE A 257 -24.56 51.79 16.63
C PHE A 257 -25.79 50.89 16.84
N SER A 258 -26.99 51.38 16.53
CA SER A 258 -28.22 50.58 16.57
C SER A 258 -28.15 49.36 15.65
N ASP A 259 -27.70 49.55 14.41
CA ASP A 259 -27.55 48.45 13.43
C ASP A 259 -26.51 47.40 13.89
N ILE A 260 -25.40 47.84 14.49
CA ILE A 260 -24.38 46.96 15.07
C ILE A 260 -24.97 46.17 16.24
N ARG A 261 -25.75 46.83 17.12
CA ARG A 261 -26.40 46.18 18.26
C ARG A 261 -27.29 45.03 17.79
N PHE A 262 -28.16 45.27 16.81
CA PHE A 262 -29.00 44.23 16.21
C PHE A 262 -28.17 43.11 15.55
N SER A 263 -27.11 43.48 14.82
CA SER A 263 -26.25 42.50 14.14
C SER A 263 -25.50 41.60 15.13
N LEU A 264 -25.06 42.16 16.27
CA LEU A 264 -24.42 41.39 17.35
C LEU A 264 -25.41 40.44 18.03
N GLU A 265 -26.67 40.84 18.22
CA GLU A 265 -27.72 39.95 18.74
C GLU A 265 -27.96 38.76 17.79
N ASP A 266 -27.98 39.01 16.48
CA ASP A 266 -28.13 37.95 15.47
C ASP A 266 -26.90 37.03 15.37
N LEU A 267 -25.69 37.57 15.51
CA LEU A 267 -24.46 36.76 15.59
C LEU A 267 -24.51 35.80 16.78
N THR A 268 -24.99 36.27 17.93
CA THR A 268 -25.13 35.46 19.15
C THR A 268 -26.14 34.31 18.96
N ARG A 269 -27.16 34.49 18.11
CA ARG A 269 -28.16 33.45 17.78
C ARG A 269 -27.65 32.41 16.78
N LEU A 270 -26.68 32.79 15.94
CA LEU A 270 -26.13 31.97 14.85
C LEU A 270 -24.80 31.31 15.22
N ASP A 271 -24.42 31.35 16.50
CA ASP A 271 -23.12 30.88 16.97
C ASP A 271 -22.90 29.40 16.62
N GLY A 272 -21.71 29.09 16.08
CA GLY A 272 -21.35 27.76 15.56
C GLY A 272 -21.87 27.40 14.15
N GLN A 273 -22.60 28.29 13.45
CA GLN A 273 -23.05 28.05 12.08
C GLN A 273 -22.12 28.68 11.02
N ALA A 274 -22.05 28.08 9.82
CA ALA A 274 -21.24 28.61 8.70
C ALA A 274 -21.60 30.07 8.32
N LEU A 275 -22.82 30.52 8.62
CA LEU A 275 -23.28 31.89 8.43
C LEU A 275 -22.68 32.89 9.45
N GLY A 276 -22.20 32.41 10.61
CA GLY A 276 -21.61 33.25 11.64
C GLY A 276 -20.35 33.99 11.18
N GLY A 277 -19.54 33.38 10.30
CA GLY A 277 -18.38 34.04 9.69
C GLY A 277 -18.76 35.20 8.76
N LEU A 278 -19.88 35.08 8.03
CA LEU A 278 -20.39 36.13 7.15
C LEU A 278 -20.92 37.32 7.96
N VAL A 279 -21.70 37.04 9.01
CA VAL A 279 -22.24 38.05 9.93
C VAL A 279 -21.12 38.76 10.69
N ARG A 280 -20.07 38.03 11.11
CA ARG A 280 -18.90 38.63 11.78
C ARG A 280 -18.17 39.62 10.87
N ALA A 281 -17.97 39.27 9.60
CA ALA A 281 -17.34 40.16 8.63
C ALA A 281 -18.22 41.40 8.35
N GLU A 282 -19.55 41.26 8.33
CA GLU A 282 -20.46 42.40 8.19
C GLU A 282 -20.40 43.34 9.40
N ILE A 283 -20.37 42.79 10.62
CA ILE A 283 -20.22 43.57 11.85
C ILE A 283 -18.89 44.31 11.87
N GLU A 284 -17.79 43.67 11.45
CA GLU A 284 -16.47 44.32 11.38
C GLU A 284 -16.48 45.56 10.47
N ILE A 285 -17.14 45.47 9.31
CA ILE A 285 -17.33 46.61 8.40
C ILE A 285 -18.14 47.72 9.07
N LYS A 286 -19.27 47.38 9.69
CA LYS A 286 -20.13 48.37 10.38
C LYS A 286 -19.39 49.06 11.53
N VAL A 287 -18.63 48.31 12.31
CA VAL A 287 -17.78 48.81 13.40
C VAL A 287 -16.74 49.79 12.86
N GLN A 288 -16.09 49.47 11.75
CA GLN A 288 -15.15 50.40 11.12
C GLN A 288 -15.82 51.69 10.66
N CYS A 289 -17.01 51.60 10.04
CA CYS A 289 -17.78 52.79 9.66
C CYS A 289 -18.20 53.62 10.89
N LEU A 290 -18.58 52.98 11.99
CA LEU A 290 -18.93 53.67 13.23
C LEU A 290 -17.73 54.43 13.81
N LEU A 291 -16.53 53.83 13.79
CA LEU A 291 -15.31 54.53 14.21
C LEU A 291 -15.01 55.75 13.34
N ASP A 292 -15.21 55.65 12.02
CA ASP A 292 -15.01 56.76 11.10
C ASP A 292 -16.03 57.89 11.38
N GLU A 293 -17.29 57.56 11.68
CA GLU A 293 -18.32 58.54 12.04
C GLU A 293 -18.10 59.16 13.43
N LEU A 294 -17.67 58.39 14.43
CA LEU A 294 -17.31 58.92 15.75
C LEU A 294 -16.17 59.92 15.65
N ASN A 295 -15.14 59.63 14.84
CA ASN A 295 -14.07 60.58 14.57
C ASN A 295 -14.57 61.88 13.93
N ASN A 296 -15.57 61.79 13.05
CA ASN A 296 -16.18 62.98 12.45
C ASN A 296 -17.01 63.77 13.46
N GLU A 297 -17.78 63.11 14.31
CA GLU A 297 -18.54 63.75 15.39
C GLU A 297 -17.59 64.47 16.37
N ILE A 298 -16.51 63.81 16.79
CA ILE A 298 -15.47 64.40 17.65
C ILE A 298 -14.90 65.66 16.99
N ARG A 299 -14.47 65.58 15.73
CA ARG A 299 -13.93 66.73 14.99
C ARG A 299 -14.96 67.86 14.84
N ALA A 300 -16.20 67.52 14.53
CA ALA A 300 -17.28 68.50 14.44
C ALA A 300 -17.45 69.26 15.76
N MET A 301 -17.44 68.56 16.89
CA MET A 301 -17.57 69.17 18.21
C MET A 301 -16.32 69.96 18.63
N GLU A 302 -15.11 69.49 18.31
CA GLU A 302 -13.86 70.22 18.53
C GLU A 302 -13.81 71.53 17.72
N ASP A 303 -14.23 71.49 16.45
CA ASP A 303 -14.36 72.68 15.60
C ASP A 303 -15.34 73.67 16.24
N GLU A 304 -16.47 73.20 16.80
CA GLU A 304 -17.43 74.04 17.52
C GLU A 304 -16.84 74.67 18.79
N VAL A 305 -16.06 73.92 19.58
CA VAL A 305 -15.37 74.45 20.76
C VAL A 305 -14.41 75.58 20.38
N ALA A 306 -13.53 75.34 19.41
CA ALA A 306 -12.56 76.33 18.94
C ALA A 306 -13.24 77.60 18.42
N LEU A 307 -14.37 77.41 17.74
CA LEU A 307 -15.19 78.48 17.21
C LEU A 307 -15.84 79.31 18.33
N MET A 308 -16.48 78.68 19.32
CA MET A 308 -17.07 79.39 20.46
C MET A 308 -16.01 80.17 21.24
N GLN A 309 -14.81 79.61 21.41
CA GLN A 309 -13.69 80.29 22.07
C GLN A 309 -13.24 81.53 21.30
N THR A 310 -13.18 81.45 19.98
CA THR A 310 -12.85 82.60 19.12
C THR A 310 -13.87 83.72 19.28
N TYR A 311 -15.17 83.40 19.23
CA TYR A 311 -16.22 84.41 19.44
C TYR A 311 -16.26 84.95 20.86
N ALA A 312 -15.93 84.14 21.87
CA ALA A 312 -15.89 84.61 23.25
C ALA A 312 -14.80 85.67 23.48
N VAL A 313 -13.70 85.63 22.72
CA VAL A 313 -12.66 86.67 22.73
C VAL A 313 -13.18 87.98 22.11
N ASP A 314 -13.87 87.87 20.96
CA ASP A 314 -14.40 89.04 20.25
C ASP A 314 -15.64 89.66 20.94
N HIS A 315 -16.40 88.83 21.67
CA HIS A 315 -17.69 89.16 22.27
C HIS A 315 -17.82 88.58 23.70
N PRO A 316 -17.07 89.10 24.68
CA PRO A 316 -17.09 88.60 26.06
C PRO A 316 -18.46 88.75 26.75
N GLU A 317 -19.32 89.63 26.26
CA GLU A 317 -20.69 89.81 26.74
C GLU A 317 -21.64 88.63 26.40
N ALA A 318 -21.25 87.78 25.44
CA ALA A 318 -22.05 86.65 24.96
C ALA A 318 -21.87 85.40 25.84
N VAL A 319 -22.28 85.51 27.11
CA VAL A 319 -22.05 84.46 28.16
C VAL A 319 -22.69 83.10 27.82
N TYR A 320 -23.67 83.06 26.91
CA TYR A 320 -24.27 81.81 26.42
C TYR A 320 -23.34 80.99 25.51
N LEU A 321 -22.30 81.60 24.91
CA LEU A 321 -21.31 80.87 24.10
C LEU A 321 -20.59 79.80 24.92
N LYS A 322 -20.37 80.07 26.21
CA LYS A 322 -19.73 79.14 27.14
C LYS A 322 -20.57 77.87 27.36
N ASP A 323 -21.90 78.00 27.43
CA ASP A 323 -22.78 76.82 27.58
C ASP A 323 -22.73 75.93 26.32
N ILE A 324 -22.63 76.54 25.13
CA ILE A 324 -22.52 75.84 23.85
C ILE A 324 -21.14 75.15 23.74
N GLU A 325 -20.08 75.86 24.12
CA GLU A 325 -18.71 75.32 24.20
C GLU A 325 -18.63 74.11 25.14
N GLU A 326 -19.19 74.23 26.35
CA GLU A 326 -19.22 73.14 27.34
C GLU A 326 -20.00 71.94 26.80
N SER A 327 -21.17 72.16 26.17
CA SER A 327 -21.97 71.09 25.57
C SER A 327 -21.21 70.37 24.45
N ALA A 328 -20.58 71.10 23.53
CA ALA A 328 -19.77 70.51 22.46
C ALA A 328 -18.61 69.69 23.02
N ARG A 329 -17.90 70.21 24.03
CA ARG A 329 -16.81 69.51 24.69
C ARG A 329 -17.26 68.20 25.34
N GLU A 330 -18.37 68.22 26.06
CA GLU A 330 -18.89 67.03 26.74
C GLU A 330 -19.30 65.93 25.75
N ILE A 331 -19.88 66.31 24.60
CA ILE A 331 -20.19 65.37 23.51
C ILE A 331 -18.91 64.79 22.92
N ALA A 332 -17.90 65.61 22.61
CA ALA A 332 -16.62 65.13 22.08
C ALA A 332 -15.95 64.12 23.03
N VAL A 333 -15.95 64.40 24.33
CA VAL A 333 -15.39 63.49 25.35
C VAL A 333 -16.17 62.18 25.42
N SER A 334 -17.50 62.23 25.36
CA SER A 334 -18.36 61.04 25.41
C SER A 334 -18.22 60.20 24.14
N ALA A 335 -18.13 60.83 22.97
CA ALA A 335 -17.88 60.16 21.70
C ALA A 335 -16.51 59.48 21.67
N LEU A 336 -15.46 60.12 22.23
CA LEU A 336 -14.14 59.52 22.38
C LEU A 336 -14.14 58.31 23.32
N ALA A 337 -14.91 58.37 24.41
CA ALA A 337 -15.08 57.24 25.31
C ALA A 337 -15.73 56.06 24.60
N LEU A 338 -16.81 56.31 23.85
CA LEU A 338 -17.46 55.29 23.03
C LEU A 338 -16.52 54.72 21.96
N GLN A 339 -15.77 55.57 21.26
CA GLN A 339 -14.76 55.15 20.27
C GLN A 339 -13.77 54.18 20.89
N THR A 340 -13.24 54.50 22.07
CA THR A 340 -12.28 53.65 22.80
C THR A 340 -12.86 52.27 23.12
N GLU A 341 -14.13 52.19 23.52
CA GLU A 341 -14.80 50.90 23.77
C GLU A 341 -15.06 50.12 22.48
N ILE A 342 -15.43 50.79 21.39
CA ILE A 342 -15.67 50.17 20.09
C ILE A 342 -14.37 49.64 19.46
N GLU A 343 -13.23 50.30 19.68
CA GLU A 343 -11.91 49.79 19.29
C GLU A 343 -11.57 48.47 20.01
N LYS A 344 -12.00 48.30 21.28
CA LYS A 344 -11.84 47.02 21.99
C LYS A 344 -12.72 45.92 21.39
N VAL A 345 -13.94 46.26 20.96
CA VAL A 345 -14.82 45.33 20.22
C VAL A 345 -14.18 44.94 18.89
N GLN A 346 -13.63 45.91 18.15
CA GLN A 346 -12.93 45.66 16.89
C GLN A 346 -11.72 44.72 17.10
N ALA A 347 -10.92 44.96 18.14
CA ALA A 347 -9.79 44.08 18.47
C ALA A 347 -10.23 42.64 18.77
N HIS A 348 -11.36 42.45 19.49
CA HIS A 348 -11.94 41.13 19.75
C HIS A 348 -12.52 40.46 18.48
N LEU A 349 -13.03 41.25 17.53
CA LEU A 349 -13.52 40.73 16.26
C LEU A 349 -12.37 40.25 15.36
N ILE A 350 -11.22 40.95 15.39
CA ILE A 350 -10.02 40.65 14.60
C ILE A 350 -9.21 39.48 15.19
N SER A 351 -9.15 39.33 16.52
CA SER A 351 -8.51 38.18 17.16
C SER A 351 -9.31 36.90 16.88
N GLN A 352 -8.90 36.16 15.85
CA GLN A 352 -9.69 35.06 15.30
C GLN A 352 -9.86 33.85 16.26
N TYR A 353 -11.07 33.31 16.20
CA TYR A 353 -11.59 32.00 16.65
C TYR A 353 -12.03 31.80 18.11
N GLU A 354 -13.36 31.61 18.23
CA GLU A 354 -14.11 30.88 19.27
C GLU A 354 -14.55 31.58 20.55
N GLU A 355 -13.97 32.70 20.97
CA GLU A 355 -14.52 33.38 22.15
C GLU A 355 -15.66 34.32 21.75
N PRO A 356 -16.87 34.13 22.31
CA PRO A 356 -17.97 35.08 22.14
C PRO A 356 -17.54 36.43 22.69
N LEU A 357 -18.01 37.51 22.06
CA LEU A 357 -17.79 38.86 22.56
C LEU A 357 -18.26 38.90 24.03
N SER A 358 -17.36 39.26 24.95
CA SER A 358 -17.71 39.34 26.36
C SER A 358 -18.91 40.27 26.56
N GLU A 359 -19.92 39.80 27.30
CA GLU A 359 -21.10 40.59 27.66
C GLU A 359 -20.68 41.92 28.31
N GLU A 360 -19.61 41.92 29.10
CA GLU A 360 -19.05 43.13 29.73
C GLU A 360 -18.56 44.15 28.69
N CYS A 361 -17.96 43.70 27.60
CA CYS A 361 -17.47 44.59 26.52
C CYS A 361 -18.64 45.21 25.75
N ARG A 362 -19.68 44.43 25.47
CA ARG A 362 -20.92 44.92 24.85
C ARG A 362 -21.63 45.94 25.75
N ASP A 363 -21.80 45.60 27.02
CA ASP A 363 -22.53 46.43 27.99
C ASP A 363 -21.76 47.74 28.27
N SER A 364 -20.42 47.71 28.22
CA SER A 364 -19.57 48.91 28.27
C SER A 364 -19.87 49.86 27.09
N CYS A 365 -19.92 49.33 25.86
CA CYS A 365 -20.25 50.12 24.68
C CYS A 365 -21.64 50.74 24.77
N VAL A 366 -22.65 49.98 25.22
CA VAL A 366 -24.03 50.47 25.38
C VAL A 366 -24.08 51.61 26.39
N ARG A 367 -23.42 51.49 27.55
CA ARG A 367 -23.38 52.58 28.54
C ARG A 367 -22.71 53.84 27.99
N CYS A 368 -21.60 53.69 27.26
CA CYS A 368 -20.93 54.84 26.63
C CYS A 368 -21.80 55.50 25.56
N PHE A 369 -22.57 54.71 24.82
CA PHE A 369 -23.53 55.23 23.85
C PHE A 369 -24.70 55.96 24.52
N ASP A 370 -25.30 55.39 25.56
CA ASP A 370 -26.39 56.02 26.33
C ASP A 370 -25.93 57.36 26.95
N GLU A 371 -24.68 57.42 27.46
CA GLU A 371 -24.10 58.66 27.97
C GLU A 371 -23.92 59.70 26.85
N LEU A 372 -23.42 59.29 25.67
CA LEU A 372 -23.30 60.16 24.51
C LEU A 372 -24.67 60.71 24.07
N GLU A 373 -25.69 59.87 23.96
CA GLU A 373 -27.07 60.31 23.64
C GLU A 373 -27.58 61.32 24.65
N SER A 374 -27.39 61.05 25.95
CA SER A 374 -27.75 61.97 27.03
C SER A 374 -27.06 63.34 26.89
N ARG A 375 -25.78 63.38 26.48
CA ARG A 375 -25.08 64.66 26.23
C ARG A 375 -25.61 65.39 25.01
N VAL A 376 -25.95 64.68 23.95
CA VAL A 376 -26.55 65.27 22.73
C VAL A 376 -27.93 65.85 23.03
N GLU A 377 -28.75 65.17 23.84
CA GLU A 377 -30.06 65.68 24.27
C GLU A 377 -29.96 66.96 25.13
N GLN A 378 -28.89 67.08 25.90
CA GLN A 378 -28.60 68.22 26.77
C GLN A 378 -28.13 69.48 26.01
N ILE A 379 -27.86 69.39 24.69
CA ILE A 379 -27.51 70.58 23.88
C ILE A 379 -28.56 71.68 24.13
N PRO A 380 -28.14 72.89 24.53
CA PRO A 380 -29.07 73.95 24.89
C PRO A 380 -29.96 74.34 23.71
N THR A 381 -31.18 74.80 24.00
CA THR A 381 -32.07 75.38 22.98
C THR A 381 -32.00 76.90 23.03
N VAL A 382 -32.29 77.57 21.91
CA VAL A 382 -32.34 79.05 21.86
C VAL A 382 -33.30 79.61 22.93
N VAL A 383 -34.46 78.96 23.12
CA VAL A 383 -35.43 79.33 24.15
C VAL A 383 -34.86 79.12 25.56
N GLY A 384 -34.18 77.99 25.81
CA GLY A 384 -33.56 77.70 27.09
C GLY A 384 -32.45 78.68 27.46
N LEU A 385 -31.59 79.05 26.49
CA LEU A 385 -30.56 80.07 26.68
C LEU A 385 -31.18 81.43 27.00
N LYS A 386 -32.20 81.86 26.25
CA LYS A 386 -32.93 83.11 26.56
C LYS A 386 -33.46 83.13 27.98
N GLN A 387 -34.19 82.09 28.39
CA GLN A 387 -34.75 82.02 29.74
C GLN A 387 -33.65 82.09 30.81
N LYS A 388 -32.56 81.33 30.64
CA LYS A 388 -31.42 81.29 31.58
C LYS A 388 -30.76 82.66 31.75
N TYR A 389 -30.59 83.42 30.66
CA TYR A 389 -29.82 84.67 30.68
C TYR A 389 -30.68 85.95 30.78
N GLU A 390 -31.96 85.94 30.40
CA GLU A 390 -32.89 87.05 30.65
C GLU A 390 -33.27 87.16 32.14
N HIS A 391 -33.46 86.03 32.84
CA HIS A 391 -33.71 86.02 34.29
C HIS A 391 -32.51 86.50 35.11
N LYS A 392 -31.28 86.21 34.64
CA LYS A 392 -30.04 86.66 35.30
C LYS A 392 -29.85 88.18 35.23
N ASN A 393 -30.31 88.80 34.14
CA ASN A 393 -30.29 90.25 33.99
C ASN A 393 -31.38 90.96 34.79
N ARG A 394 -32.56 90.35 35.03
CA ARG A 394 -33.60 90.94 35.91
C ARG A 394 -33.20 90.92 37.39
N GLY A 395 -32.59 89.84 37.89
CA GLY A 395 -32.15 89.75 39.29
C GLY A 395 -30.99 90.70 39.67
N ALA A 396 -30.30 91.29 38.69
CA ALA A 396 -29.29 92.32 38.92
C ALA A 396 -29.89 93.72 39.13
N TYR A 397 -31.09 93.99 38.59
CA TYR A 397 -31.79 95.26 38.79
C TYR A 397 -32.59 95.30 40.11
N ASP A 398 -33.09 94.16 40.59
CA ASP A 398 -33.81 94.08 41.87
C ASP A 398 -32.89 94.16 43.11
N ASN A 399 -31.57 94.03 42.94
CA ASN A 399 -30.57 94.22 44.01
C ASN A 399 -29.95 95.63 44.02
N PHE A 400 -30.43 96.54 43.16
CA PHE A 400 -29.99 97.94 43.08
C PHE A 400 -31.11 98.95 43.40
N GLN A 401 -32.26 98.49 43.89
CA GLN A 401 -33.25 99.29 44.63
C GLN A 401 -33.18 98.94 46.11
#